data_AF-A0A370TEJ4-F1
#
_entry.id   AF-A0A370TEJ4-F1
#
_cell.length_a   1.000
_cell.length_b   1.000
_cell.length_c   1.000
_cell.angle_alpha   90.00
_cell.angle_beta   90.00
_cell.angle_gamma   90.00
#
_symmetry.space_group_name_H-M   'P 1'
#
loop_
_entity.id
_entity.type
_entity.pdbx_description
1 polymer ?
#
loop_
_entity_poly.entity_id
_entity_poly.type
_entity_poly.pdbx_seq_one_letter_code
_entity_poly.pdbx_strand_id
1 'polypeptide(L)'
;MIIGILEEYIPTGVLSDLRGLEDGDVEASTERRKKWGAQVRETVDLLHEIGVIWGDGKPHNVLIHKETDDAWVINFGGSYTEGWVDEELMETLEGDEQAVDRILEFLNI
;
A
#
# COMPACT_ATOMS: atom_id res chain seq x y z
N MET A 1 -15.47 17.96 22.93
CA MET A 1 -14.48 16.88 23.11
C MET A 1 -14.11 16.41 21.71
N ILE A 2 -12.83 16.44 21.37
CA ILE A 2 -12.32 15.95 20.08
C ILE A 2 -11.48 14.71 20.42
N ILE A 3 -11.77 13.60 19.76
CA ILE A 3 -10.98 12.36 19.80
C ILE A 3 -10.30 12.23 18.43
N GLY A 4 -9.03 11.84 18.41
CA GLY A 4 -8.25 11.66 17.18
C GLY A 4 -7.04 10.76 17.43
N ILE A 5 -6.36 10.39 16.36
CA ILE A 5 -5.16 9.55 16.37
C ILE A 5 -3.95 10.45 16.03
N LEU A 6 -2.81 10.20 16.69
CA LEU A 6 -1.53 10.81 16.34
C LEU A 6 -0.68 9.76 15.61
N GLU A 7 -0.27 10.08 14.39
CA GLU A 7 0.48 9.19 13.51
C GLU A 7 1.81 9.82 13.11
N GLU A 8 2.72 8.99 12.58
CA GLU A 8 3.98 9.46 12.02
C GLU A 8 3.73 10.19 10.69
N TYR A 9 4.32 11.37 10.55
CA TYR A 9 4.27 12.11 9.28
C TYR A 9 5.27 11.52 8.30
N ILE A 10 4.78 10.97 7.19
CA ILE A 10 5.60 10.48 6.07
C ILE A 10 5.75 11.61 5.04
N PRO A 11 6.96 12.17 4.84
CA PRO A 11 7.17 13.19 3.82
C PRO A 11 7.04 12.59 2.41
N THR A 12 6.07 13.05 1.64
CA THR A 12 5.84 12.60 0.27
C THR A 12 6.25 13.63 -0.79
N GLY A 13 6.50 13.16 -2.01
CA GLY A 13 7.01 13.96 -3.12
C GLY A 13 5.98 14.21 -4.22
N VAL A 14 6.43 14.32 -5.47
CA VAL A 14 5.54 14.42 -6.66
C VAL A 14 4.67 13.16 -6.77
N LEU A 15 5.26 11.99 -6.50
CA LEU A 15 4.52 10.77 -6.27
C LEU A 15 4.18 10.70 -4.78
N SER A 16 2.92 10.94 -4.44
CA SER A 16 2.46 10.93 -3.05
C SER A 16 2.17 9.52 -2.56
N ASP A 17 1.46 8.76 -3.38
CA ASP A 17 1.18 7.34 -3.23
C ASP A 17 1.36 6.62 -4.57
N LEU A 18 1.25 5.28 -4.57
CA LEU A 18 1.41 4.49 -5.79
C LEU A 18 0.36 4.79 -6.87
N ARG A 19 -0.82 5.31 -6.52
CA ARG A 19 -1.86 5.64 -7.50
C ARG A 19 -1.41 6.75 -8.44
N GLY A 20 -0.49 7.63 -8.04
CA GLY A 20 0.05 8.66 -8.94
C GLY A 20 0.76 8.12 -10.20
N LEU A 21 1.00 6.80 -10.29
CA LEU A 21 1.45 6.15 -11.53
C LEU A 21 0.32 5.97 -12.57
N GLU A 22 -0.96 5.93 -12.17
CA GLU A 22 -2.11 5.85 -13.08
C GLU A 22 -2.30 7.13 -13.88
N ASP A 23 -2.05 8.27 -13.23
CA ASP A 23 -2.30 9.59 -13.82
C ASP A 23 -1.29 9.91 -14.94
N GLY A 24 -0.24 9.10 -15.10
CA GLY A 24 0.78 9.25 -16.16
C GLY A 24 1.72 10.45 -15.94
N ASP A 25 1.51 11.22 -14.88
CA ASP A 25 2.29 12.40 -14.54
C ASP A 25 3.69 12.05 -14.01
N VAL A 26 3.90 10.81 -13.55
CA VAL A 26 5.17 10.32 -13.01
C VAL A 26 5.52 8.95 -13.60
N GLU A 27 6.60 8.89 -14.37
CA GLU A 27 7.20 7.61 -14.75
C GLU A 27 8.17 7.11 -13.66
N ALA A 28 8.02 5.83 -13.29
CA ALA A 28 8.95 5.14 -12.40
C ALA A 28 9.68 4.01 -13.15
N SER A 29 10.99 3.90 -12.94
CA SER A 29 11.80 2.82 -13.52
C SER A 29 11.41 1.45 -12.96
N THR A 30 11.68 0.39 -13.71
CA THR A 30 11.38 -0.99 -13.29
C THR A 30 12.04 -1.34 -11.96
N GLU A 31 13.25 -0.84 -11.69
CA GLU A 31 13.97 -1.06 -10.44
C GLU A 31 13.25 -0.44 -9.23
N ARG A 32 12.74 0.79 -9.38
CA ARG A 32 11.95 1.45 -8.33
C ARG A 32 10.66 0.70 -8.07
N ARG A 33 9.94 0.29 -9.12
CA ARG A 33 8.71 -0.50 -9.00
C ARG A 33 8.96 -1.83 -8.27
N LYS A 34 10.03 -2.56 -8.63
CA LYS A 34 10.45 -3.78 -7.94
C LYS A 34 10.81 -3.54 -6.47
N LYS A 35 11.50 -2.43 -6.17
CA LYS A 35 11.82 -2.04 -4.79
C LYS A 35 10.53 -1.84 -3.98
N TRP A 36 9.59 -1.05 -4.49
CA TRP A 36 8.33 -0.76 -3.79
C TRP A 36 7.49 -2.01 -3.61
N GLY A 37 7.36 -2.85 -4.64
CA GLY A 37 6.64 -4.13 -4.53
C GLY A 37 7.25 -5.05 -3.48
N ALA A 38 8.58 -5.16 -3.43
CA ALA A 38 9.27 -5.94 -2.41
C ALA A 38 9.02 -5.40 -0.99
N GLN A 39 9.05 -4.08 -0.80
CA GLN A 39 8.80 -3.45 0.50
C GLN A 39 7.35 -3.61 0.96
N VAL A 40 6.38 -3.49 0.05
CA VAL A 40 4.96 -3.75 0.36
C VAL A 40 4.78 -5.19 0.81
N ARG A 41 5.29 -6.15 0.04
CA ARG A 41 5.24 -7.59 0.37
C ARG A 41 5.88 -7.86 1.73
N GLU A 42 7.12 -7.43 1.94
CA GLU A 42 7.85 -7.64 3.20
C GLU A 42 7.09 -7.02 4.39
N THR A 43 6.50 -5.84 4.23
CA THR A 43 5.72 -5.19 5.30
C THR A 43 4.46 -5.98 5.63
N VAL A 44 3.70 -6.43 4.62
CA VAL A 44 2.48 -7.23 4.82
C VAL A 44 2.80 -8.57 5.47
N ASP A 45 3.86 -9.26 5.02
CA ASP A 45 4.31 -10.51 5.62
C ASP A 45 4.65 -10.33 7.11
N LEU A 46 5.39 -9.26 7.46
CA LEU A 46 5.73 -8.94 8.85
C LEU A 46 4.51 -8.60 9.72
N LEU A 47 3.49 -7.96 9.14
CA LEU A 47 2.21 -7.70 9.83
C LEU A 47 1.49 -9.02 10.12
N HIS A 48 1.43 -9.91 9.14
CA HIS A 48 0.80 -11.23 9.28
C HIS A 48 1.51 -12.10 10.32
N GLU A 49 2.84 -12.04 10.39
CA GLU A 49 3.64 -12.74 11.40
C GLU A 49 3.25 -12.36 12.84
N ILE A 50 2.80 -11.12 13.06
CA ILE A 50 2.35 -10.63 14.38
C ILE A 50 0.81 -10.66 14.54
N GLY A 51 0.10 -11.27 13.59
CA GLY A 51 -1.36 -11.41 13.62
C GLY A 51 -2.14 -10.13 13.31
N VAL A 52 -1.50 -9.18 12.60
CA VAL A 52 -2.14 -7.94 12.14
C VAL A 52 -2.53 -8.09 10.68
N ILE A 53 -3.80 -7.79 10.38
CA ILE A 53 -4.34 -7.73 9.02
C ILE A 53 -4.33 -6.26 8.58
N TRP A 54 -3.91 -5.98 7.34
CA TRP A 54 -3.92 -4.65 6.76
C TRP A 54 -5.36 -4.21 6.44
N GLY A 55 -6.12 -5.03 5.72
CA GLY A 55 -7.58 -4.94 5.63
C GLY A 55 -8.16 -3.92 4.63
N ASP A 56 -7.36 -3.00 4.08
CA ASP A 56 -7.74 -2.08 2.98
C ASP A 56 -6.57 -1.95 1.98
N GLY A 57 -5.97 -3.07 1.57
CA GLY A 57 -4.81 -3.06 0.68
C GLY A 57 -5.15 -2.51 -0.71
N LYS A 58 -4.44 -1.45 -1.14
CA LYS A 58 -4.55 -0.81 -2.46
C LYS A 58 -3.39 0.18 -2.68
N PRO A 59 -3.06 0.58 -3.93
CA PRO A 59 -2.01 1.55 -4.21
C PRO A 59 -2.15 2.90 -3.49
N HIS A 60 -3.38 3.39 -3.27
CA HIS A 60 -3.64 4.63 -2.52
C HIS A 60 -3.16 4.59 -1.08
N ASN A 61 -3.08 3.39 -0.50
CA ASN A 61 -2.63 3.17 0.87
C ASN A 61 -1.14 2.80 0.93
N VAL A 62 -0.39 3.04 -0.16
CA VAL A 62 1.06 2.88 -0.21
C VAL A 62 1.70 4.21 -0.55
N LEU A 63 2.26 4.89 0.46
CA LEU A 63 2.96 6.15 0.29
C LEU A 63 4.40 5.93 -0.18
N ILE A 64 4.95 6.84 -0.99
CA ILE A 64 6.36 6.84 -1.36
C ILE A 64 7.09 7.97 -0.62
N HIS A 65 8.03 7.58 0.25
CA HIS A 65 8.82 8.54 1.02
C HIS A 65 9.73 9.35 0.09
N LYS A 66 9.63 10.68 0.14
CA LYS A 66 10.27 11.58 -0.84
C LYS A 66 11.80 11.47 -0.93
N GLU A 67 12.48 11.26 0.20
CA GLU A 67 13.95 11.24 0.26
C GLU A 67 14.53 9.83 0.07
N THR A 68 14.00 8.83 0.78
CA THR A 68 14.51 7.45 0.74
C THR A 68 13.95 6.63 -0.42
N ASP A 69 12.87 7.12 -1.06
CA ASP A 69 12.14 6.41 -2.11
C ASP A 69 11.57 5.06 -1.62
N ASP A 70 11.30 4.94 -0.32
CA ASP A 70 10.75 3.73 0.30
C ASP A 70 9.22 3.74 0.26
N ALA A 71 8.63 2.56 0.06
CA ALA A 71 7.20 2.35 0.15
C ALA A 71 6.76 2.17 1.61
N TRP A 72 5.67 2.84 2.00
CA TRP A 72 5.07 2.79 3.33
C TRP A 72 3.62 2.36 3.24
N VAL A 73 3.28 1.26 3.90
CA VAL A 73 1.91 0.73 4.03
C VAL A 73 1.18 1.51 5.12
N ILE A 74 0.03 2.10 4.80
CA ILE A 74 -0.78 2.91 5.72
C ILE A 74 -2.26 2.49 5.73
N ASN A 75 -3.06 3.12 6.60
CA ASN A 75 -4.52 3.00 6.66
C ASN A 75 -5.00 1.55 6.89
N PHE A 76 -4.86 1.11 8.14
CA PHE A 76 -5.24 -0.22 8.59
C PHE A 76 -6.72 -0.30 8.97
N GLY A 77 -7.39 -1.34 8.48
CA GLY A 77 -8.75 -1.74 8.84
C GLY A 77 -9.89 -0.91 8.24
N GLY A 78 -11.10 -1.48 8.27
CA GLY A 78 -12.36 -0.76 8.41
C GLY A 78 -13.01 -0.17 7.14
N SER A 79 -12.42 -0.28 5.96
CA SER A 79 -13.10 0.11 4.73
C SER A 79 -12.83 -0.84 3.58
N TYR A 80 -13.90 -1.26 2.91
CA TYR A 80 -13.82 -1.96 1.63
C TYR A 80 -13.72 -0.95 0.50
N THR A 81 -12.73 -1.14 -0.38
CA THR A 81 -12.60 -0.38 -1.62
C THR A 81 -12.76 -1.33 -2.80
N GLU A 82 -13.84 -1.13 -3.56
CA GLU A 82 -14.13 -1.96 -4.74
C GLU A 82 -12.95 -1.95 -5.73
N GLY A 83 -12.58 -3.13 -6.22
CA GLY A 83 -11.57 -3.32 -7.27
C GLY A 83 -10.20 -3.79 -6.79
N TRP A 84 -9.88 -3.69 -5.49
CA TRP A 84 -8.55 -4.08 -4.97
C TRP A 84 -8.54 -5.36 -4.14
N VAL A 85 -9.62 -5.62 -3.42
CA VAL A 85 -9.85 -6.90 -2.74
C VAL A 85 -11.27 -7.32 -3.10
N ASP A 86 -11.54 -8.61 -3.19
CA ASP A 86 -12.89 -9.14 -3.34
C ASP A 86 -13.64 -8.94 -2.02
N GLU A 87 -14.91 -8.54 -2.09
CA GLU A 87 -15.70 -8.16 -0.91
C GLU A 87 -15.72 -9.27 0.16
N GLU A 88 -15.76 -10.54 -0.26
CA GLU A 88 -15.72 -11.71 0.61
C GLU A 88 -14.37 -11.94 1.32
N LEU A 89 -13.29 -11.32 0.85
CA LEU A 89 -11.94 -11.41 1.42
C LEU A 89 -11.57 -10.18 2.26
N MET A 90 -12.48 -9.22 2.44
CA MET A 90 -12.20 -8.02 3.22
C MET A 90 -11.77 -8.35 4.65
N GLU A 91 -10.79 -7.62 5.19
CA GLU A 91 -10.28 -7.83 6.55
C GLU A 91 -9.83 -9.27 6.84
N THR A 92 -9.25 -9.95 5.83
CA THR A 92 -8.64 -11.29 5.97
C THR A 92 -7.18 -11.30 5.52
N LEU A 93 -6.43 -12.34 5.92
CA LEU A 93 -5.07 -12.57 5.45
C LEU A 93 -5.06 -12.81 3.93
N GLU A 94 -6.02 -13.61 3.45
CA GLU A 94 -6.19 -13.90 2.03
C GLU A 94 -6.53 -12.65 1.21
N GLY A 95 -7.26 -11.70 1.78
CA GLY A 95 -7.54 -10.40 1.16
C GLY A 95 -6.30 -9.53 1.04
N ASP A 96 -5.46 -9.50 2.07
CA ASP A 96 -4.17 -8.80 2.02
C ASP A 96 -3.25 -9.42 0.95
N GLU A 97 -3.19 -10.75 0.85
CA GLU A 97 -2.45 -11.44 -0.20
C GLU A 97 -2.93 -11.03 -1.59
N GLN A 98 -4.25 -11.02 -1.80
CA GLN A 98 -4.83 -10.56 -3.05
C GLN A 98 -4.49 -9.10 -3.35
N ALA A 99 -4.53 -8.22 -2.34
CA ALA A 99 -4.16 -6.83 -2.51
C ALA A 99 -2.71 -6.67 -2.94
N VAL A 100 -1.77 -7.40 -2.31
CA VAL A 100 -0.36 -7.37 -2.69
C VAL A 100 -0.18 -7.81 -4.14
N ASP A 101 -0.80 -8.93 -4.53
CA ASP A 101 -0.69 -9.43 -5.91
C ASP A 101 -1.21 -8.40 -6.93
N ARG A 102 -2.37 -7.76 -6.67
CA ARG A 102 -2.90 -6.70 -7.55
C ARG A 102 -2.01 -5.45 -7.57
N ILE A 103 -1.34 -5.11 -6.46
CA ILE A 103 -0.36 -4.02 -6.42
C ILE A 103 0.88 -4.37 -7.26
N LEU A 104 1.35 -5.61 -7.23
CA LEU A 104 2.47 -6.06 -8.07
C LEU A 104 2.10 -6.00 -9.57
N GLU A 105 0.90 -6.47 -9.92
CA GLU A 105 0.35 -6.34 -11.28
C GLU A 105 0.27 -4.88 -11.72
N PHE A 106 -0.27 -4.01 -10.85
CA PHE A 106 -0.32 -2.57 -11.06
C PHE A 106 1.06 -1.95 -11.33
N LEU A 107 2.07 -2.40 -10.58
CA LEU A 107 3.46 -2.00 -10.76
C LEU A 107 4.11 -2.63 -12.01
N ASN A 108 3.44 -3.53 -12.72
CA ASN A 108 3.95 -4.25 -13.89
C ASN A 108 5.24 -5.04 -13.58
N ILE A 109 5.25 -5.78 -12.46
CA ILE A 109 6.41 -6.58 -12.00
C ILE A 109 6.03 -8.00 -11.63
#